data_AF-A0A392M5F7-F1
#
_entry.id   AF-A0A392M5F7-F1
#
_cell.length_a   1.000
_cell.length_b   1.000
_cell.length_c   1.000
_cell.angle_alpha   90.00
_cell.angle_beta   90.00
_cell.angle_gamma   90.00
#
_symmetry.space_group_name_H-M   'P 1'
#
loop_
_entity.id
_entity.type
_entity.pdbx_description
1 polymer ?
#
loop_
_entity_poly.entity_id
_entity_poly.type
_entity_poly.pdbx_seq_one_letter_code
_entity_poly.pdbx_strand_id
1 'polypeptide(L)'
;MPTHLLNSPVSTAFSAGNGGGFPGSGGGGGGDGDSGGGGEEGERDRNREEAMLVLAEAGRSLESFPADLAVAVKAGRVPGSIVRRFFDLEESVVFRWLLKFGGFKERLLADDLFLTKLVMECVVVIFTKAAAELERRKENFSKEMDFVVANVVTGIVTGFVLVWFPAPTVSLKPPPAVSAGAIAKFFYGCPENAFQ
;
A
#
# COMPACT_ATOMS: atom_id res chain seq x y z
N MET A 1 -61.50 11.35 -28.51
CA MET A 1 -61.33 9.90 -28.69
C MET A 1 -60.16 9.44 -27.82
N PRO A 2 -60.44 8.99 -26.59
CA PRO A 2 -59.47 8.44 -25.65
C PRO A 2 -59.53 6.90 -25.65
N THR A 3 -58.43 6.22 -25.29
CA THR A 3 -58.48 4.89 -24.65
C THR A 3 -57.24 4.69 -23.77
N HIS A 4 -57.43 4.95 -22.48
CA HIS A 4 -56.72 4.27 -21.41
C HIS A 4 -57.06 2.76 -21.44
N LEU A 5 -56.25 1.95 -20.75
CA LEU A 5 -56.63 0.92 -19.77
C LEU A 5 -55.68 -0.30 -19.87
N LEU A 6 -54.67 -0.35 -19.00
CA LEU A 6 -54.11 -1.62 -18.55
C LEU A 6 -54.56 -1.84 -17.10
N ASN A 7 -55.39 -2.86 -16.98
CA ASN A 7 -56.14 -3.34 -15.84
C ASN A 7 -55.23 -4.25 -14.98
N SER A 8 -55.10 -3.94 -13.69
CA SER A 8 -54.94 -4.96 -12.62
C SER A 8 -56.36 -5.27 -12.09
N PRO A 9 -56.69 -6.41 -11.44
CA PRO A 9 -55.83 -7.22 -10.55
C PRO A 9 -56.07 -8.75 -10.67
N VAL A 10 -55.45 -9.56 -9.80
CA VAL A 10 -56.09 -10.63 -9.01
C VAL A 10 -55.03 -11.31 -8.13
N SER A 11 -55.23 -11.22 -6.82
CA SER A 11 -54.59 -12.02 -5.77
C SER A 11 -55.39 -13.29 -5.50
N THR A 12 -54.74 -14.26 -4.81
CA THR A 12 -55.23 -15.44 -4.04
C THR A 12 -54.65 -16.77 -4.58
N ALA A 13 -54.18 -17.76 -3.80
CA ALA A 13 -54.22 -18.01 -2.35
C ALA A 13 -53.23 -19.14 -1.92
N PHE A 14 -52.73 -19.02 -0.68
CA PHE A 14 -52.54 -20.00 0.42
C PHE A 14 -51.82 -21.38 0.30
N SER A 15 -50.88 -21.58 1.22
CA SER A 15 -50.77 -22.76 2.11
C SER A 15 -50.01 -22.34 3.39
N ALA A 16 -50.69 -22.10 4.52
CA ALA A 16 -51.01 -23.06 5.60
C ALA A 16 -49.77 -23.55 6.39
N GLY A 17 -49.53 -22.92 7.54
CA GLY A 17 -48.62 -23.39 8.60
C GLY A 17 -49.15 -22.93 9.95
N ASN A 18 -49.80 -23.84 10.67
CA ASN A 18 -50.49 -23.62 11.93
C ASN A 18 -49.59 -23.99 13.12
N GLY A 19 -49.61 -23.19 14.19
CA GLY A 19 -49.57 -23.74 15.54
C GLY A 19 -48.62 -23.09 16.55
N GLY A 20 -49.21 -22.44 17.56
CA GLY A 20 -48.85 -22.65 18.96
C GLY A 20 -47.98 -21.58 19.63
N GLY A 21 -48.61 -20.71 20.43
CA GLY A 21 -47.92 -19.86 21.40
C GLY A 21 -47.84 -20.48 22.79
N PHE A 22 -46.79 -20.12 23.54
CA PHE A 22 -46.76 -20.03 25.02
C PHE A 22 -45.74 -18.96 25.45
N PRO A 23 -45.97 -18.21 26.54
CA PRO A 23 -45.07 -17.16 27.01
C PRO A 23 -44.02 -17.74 27.98
N GLY A 24 -42.74 -17.53 27.67
CA GLY A 24 -41.61 -17.96 28.50
C GLY A 24 -40.99 -16.80 29.27
N SER A 25 -41.09 -16.90 30.59
CA SER A 25 -40.51 -16.04 31.62
C SER A 25 -39.00 -15.81 31.46
N GLY A 26 -38.55 -14.64 31.91
CA GLY A 26 -37.15 -14.24 31.94
C GLY A 26 -36.21 -15.10 32.79
N GLY A 27 -34.93 -14.95 32.45
CA GLY A 27 -33.71 -15.42 33.08
C GLY A 27 -32.61 -15.15 32.04
N GLY A 28 -31.72 -14.17 32.19
CA GLY A 28 -30.82 -14.02 33.33
C GLY A 28 -29.68 -15.01 33.15
N GLY A 29 -28.63 -14.64 32.41
CA GLY A 29 -27.44 -15.47 32.30
C GLY A 29 -26.46 -15.05 31.22
N GLY A 30 -25.31 -14.53 31.66
CA GLY A 30 -24.03 -14.67 30.97
C GLY A 30 -23.83 -13.77 29.76
N GLY A 31 -23.39 -12.54 30.02
CA GLY A 31 -22.64 -11.81 29.02
C GLY A 31 -21.30 -12.50 28.80
N ASP A 32 -21.15 -13.16 27.65
CA ASP A 32 -19.84 -13.30 27.03
C ASP A 32 -19.59 -12.03 26.23
N GLY A 33 -19.20 -11.00 26.97
CA GLY A 33 -18.49 -9.86 26.40
C GLY A 33 -17.12 -10.34 25.98
N ASP A 34 -17.03 -10.93 24.78
CA ASP A 34 -15.75 -11.03 24.09
C ASP A 34 -15.26 -9.60 23.90
N SER A 35 -14.25 -9.28 24.69
CA SER A 35 -13.75 -7.94 24.89
C SER A 35 -13.04 -7.52 23.60
N GLY A 36 -13.73 -6.69 22.83
CA GLY A 36 -13.20 -5.95 21.69
C GLY A 36 -12.05 -5.02 22.11
N GLY A 37 -10.87 -5.61 22.29
CA GLY A 37 -9.62 -4.93 22.60
C GLY A 37 -8.38 -5.59 21.97
N GLY A 38 -8.56 -6.57 21.09
CA GLY A 38 -7.48 -7.36 20.47
C GLY A 38 -7.18 -7.03 19.01
N GLY A 39 -7.66 -5.89 18.50
CA GLY A 39 -7.55 -5.55 17.07
C GLY A 39 -6.10 -5.48 16.59
N GLU A 40 -5.26 -4.70 17.27
CA GLU A 40 -3.88 -4.51 16.82
C GLU A 40 -2.92 -5.62 17.29
N GLU A 41 -3.07 -6.13 18.52
CA GLU A 41 -2.17 -7.17 19.04
C GLU A 41 -2.40 -8.51 18.33
N GLY A 42 -3.67 -8.89 18.11
CA GLY A 42 -4.02 -10.10 17.36
C GLY A 42 -3.70 -10.01 15.87
N GLU A 43 -3.67 -8.81 15.27
CA GLU A 43 -3.15 -8.60 13.91
C GLU A 43 -1.62 -8.74 13.85
N ARG A 44 -0.91 -8.16 14.82
CA ARG A 44 0.56 -8.25 14.89
C ARG A 44 1.03 -9.69 15.11
N ASP A 45 0.34 -10.45 15.95
CA ASP A 45 0.66 -11.86 16.18
C ASP A 45 0.46 -12.70 14.91
N ARG A 46 -0.66 -12.52 14.21
CA ARG A 46 -0.92 -13.17 12.91
C ARG A 46 0.15 -12.82 11.87
N ASN A 47 0.47 -11.53 11.72
CA ASN A 47 1.52 -11.08 10.79
C ASN A 47 2.88 -11.72 11.10
N ARG A 48 3.21 -11.82 12.39
CA ARG A 48 4.47 -12.43 12.84
C ARG A 48 4.49 -13.93 12.56
N GLU A 49 3.40 -14.64 12.82
CA GLU A 49 3.28 -16.08 12.50
C GLU A 49 3.42 -16.32 11.00
N GLU A 50 2.71 -15.55 10.17
CA GLU A 50 2.82 -15.63 8.70
C GLU A 50 4.25 -15.35 8.21
N ALA A 51 4.88 -14.30 8.72
CA ALA A 51 6.26 -13.97 8.39
C ALA A 51 7.24 -15.09 8.77
N MET A 52 7.02 -15.73 9.93
CA MET A 52 7.86 -16.83 10.39
C MET A 52 7.65 -18.10 9.59
N LEU A 53 6.42 -18.37 9.15
CA LEU A 53 6.11 -19.47 8.24
C LEU A 53 6.83 -19.29 6.90
N VAL A 54 6.76 -18.10 6.30
CA VAL A 54 7.44 -17.80 5.03
C VAL A 54 8.96 -17.93 5.17
N LEU A 55 9.54 -17.51 6.29
CA LEU A 55 10.96 -17.71 6.60
C LEU A 55 11.34 -19.20 6.69
N ALA A 56 10.49 -20.00 7.36
CA ALA A 56 10.69 -21.44 7.46
C ALA A 56 10.57 -22.15 6.11
N GLU A 57 9.57 -21.78 5.28
CA GLU A 57 9.40 -22.27 3.91
C GLU A 57 10.63 -21.97 3.04
N ALA A 58 11.20 -20.76 3.19
CA ALA A 58 12.41 -20.35 2.47
C ALA A 58 13.71 -20.95 3.06
N GLY A 59 13.65 -21.65 4.20
CA GLY A 59 14.83 -22.16 4.91
C GLY A 59 15.77 -21.04 5.41
N ARG A 60 15.23 -19.85 5.67
CA ARG A 60 16.00 -18.64 6.03
C ARG A 60 15.70 -18.23 7.47
N SER A 61 16.68 -17.61 8.11
CA SER A 61 16.52 -17.03 9.45
C SER A 61 16.34 -15.51 9.39
N LEU A 62 15.84 -14.93 10.49
CA LEU A 62 15.74 -13.48 10.66
C LEU A 62 17.08 -12.74 10.55
N GLU A 63 18.21 -13.45 10.71
CA GLU A 63 19.55 -12.89 10.58
C GLU A 63 19.92 -12.60 9.12
N SER A 64 19.21 -13.23 8.18
CA SER A 64 19.40 -12.96 6.76
C SER A 64 18.79 -11.64 6.29
N PHE A 65 18.04 -10.94 7.16
CA PHE A 65 17.43 -9.66 6.85
C PHE A 65 18.27 -8.45 7.27
N PRO A 66 18.09 -7.31 6.58
CA PRO A 66 18.46 -6.01 7.13
C PRO A 66 17.85 -5.82 8.53
N ALA A 67 18.63 -5.20 9.43
CA ALA A 67 18.27 -5.08 10.84
C ALA A 67 16.89 -4.42 11.07
N ASP A 68 16.52 -3.44 10.24
CA ASP A 68 15.23 -2.76 10.32
C ASP A 68 14.05 -3.66 9.92
N LEU A 69 14.21 -4.46 8.85
CA LEU A 69 13.20 -5.44 8.45
C LEU A 69 13.05 -6.55 9.49
N ALA A 70 14.16 -7.06 10.03
CA ALA A 70 14.13 -8.06 11.09
C ALA A 70 13.39 -7.57 12.34
N VAL A 71 13.60 -6.32 12.74
CA VAL A 71 12.88 -5.69 13.86
C VAL A 71 11.39 -5.52 13.55
N ALA A 72 11.05 -5.12 12.33
CA ALA A 72 9.66 -4.93 11.92
C ALA A 72 8.88 -6.26 11.88
N VAL A 73 9.52 -7.34 11.40
CA VAL A 73 8.95 -8.70 11.42
C VAL A 73 8.76 -9.20 12.86
N LYS A 74 9.76 -9.06 13.73
CA LYS A 74 9.64 -9.46 15.15
C LYS A 74 8.52 -8.72 15.88
N ALA A 75 8.25 -7.47 15.49
CA ALA A 75 7.20 -6.63 16.05
C ALA A 75 5.81 -6.87 15.43
N GLY A 76 5.66 -7.80 14.48
CA GLY A 76 4.37 -8.09 13.83
C GLY A 76 3.88 -6.96 12.90
N ARG A 77 4.75 -6.01 12.55
CA ARG A 77 4.39 -4.84 11.72
C ARG A 77 4.44 -5.14 10.22
N VAL A 78 4.99 -6.29 9.85
CA VAL A 78 5.22 -6.69 8.47
C VAL A 78 4.61 -8.09 8.28
N PRO A 79 3.64 -8.25 7.36
CA PRO A 79 3.04 -9.55 7.08
C PRO A 79 3.97 -10.43 6.23
N GLY A 80 3.66 -11.73 6.15
CA GLY A 80 4.46 -12.70 5.40
C GLY A 80 4.58 -12.38 3.89
N SER A 81 3.62 -11.66 3.31
CA SER A 81 3.67 -11.23 1.91
C SER A 81 4.86 -10.30 1.62
N ILE A 82 5.20 -9.41 2.54
CA ILE A 82 6.35 -8.50 2.40
C ILE A 82 7.67 -9.26 2.54
N VAL A 83 7.71 -10.27 3.40
CA VAL A 83 8.85 -11.19 3.56
C VAL A 83 9.09 -11.95 2.25
N ARG A 84 8.02 -12.45 1.61
CA ARG A 84 8.12 -13.13 0.31
C ARG A 84 8.62 -12.17 -0.78
N ARG A 85 8.05 -10.96 -0.86
CA ARG A 85 8.50 -9.91 -1.78
C ARG A 85 9.96 -9.53 -1.59
N PHE A 86 10.45 -9.49 -0.36
CA PHE A 86 11.86 -9.23 -0.11
C PHE A 86 12.75 -10.29 -0.76
N PHE A 87 12.38 -11.57 -0.66
CA PHE A 87 13.13 -12.64 -1.33
C PHE A 87 13.08 -12.54 -2.85
N ASP A 88 11.90 -12.25 -3.42
CA ASP A 88 11.75 -12.04 -4.87
C ASP A 88 12.65 -10.89 -5.37
N LEU A 89 12.74 -9.80 -4.61
CA LEU A 89 13.63 -8.68 -4.91
C LEU A 89 15.12 -9.01 -4.69
N GLU A 90 15.45 -9.97 -3.80
CA GLU A 90 16.84 -10.40 -3.59
C GLU A 90 17.42 -11.18 -4.78
N GLU A 91 16.58 -11.78 -5.63
CA GLU A 91 17.07 -12.55 -6.79
C GLU A 91 17.85 -11.67 -7.78
N SER A 92 17.39 -10.42 -7.98
CA SER A 92 18.04 -9.46 -8.88
C SER A 92 19.18 -8.70 -8.19
N VAL A 93 20.31 -8.58 -8.89
CA VAL A 93 21.47 -7.79 -8.43
C VAL A 93 21.10 -6.31 -8.27
N VAL A 94 20.26 -5.79 -9.18
CA VAL A 94 19.84 -4.39 -9.18
C VAL A 94 18.95 -4.10 -7.98
N PHE A 95 17.95 -4.94 -7.73
CA PHE A 95 17.06 -4.77 -6.59
C PHE A 95 17.79 -4.99 -5.26
N ARG A 96 18.70 -5.97 -5.14
CA ARG A 96 19.58 -6.09 -3.96
C ARG A 96 20.37 -4.84 -3.64
N TRP A 97 20.92 -4.20 -4.67
CA TRP A 97 21.62 -2.93 -4.49
C TRP A 97 20.65 -1.83 -4.04
N LEU A 98 19.45 -1.78 -4.64
CA LEU A 98 18.44 -0.77 -4.37
C LEU A 98 17.83 -0.90 -2.95
N LEU A 99 17.68 -2.12 -2.45
CA LEU A 99 17.24 -2.44 -1.09
C LEU A 99 18.18 -1.92 0.00
N LYS A 100 19.43 -1.55 -0.34
CA LYS A 100 20.35 -0.89 0.62
C LYS A 100 19.91 0.52 0.98
N PHE A 101 19.12 1.16 0.12
CA PHE A 101 18.61 2.50 0.35
C PHE A 101 17.24 2.43 1.03
N GLY A 102 17.13 2.95 2.26
CA GLY A 102 15.90 2.86 3.06
C GLY A 102 14.64 3.34 2.32
N GLY A 103 14.72 4.49 1.64
CA GLY A 103 13.55 5.04 0.93
C GLY A 103 13.07 4.19 -0.26
N PHE A 104 13.99 3.53 -0.96
CA PHE A 104 13.65 2.59 -2.03
C PHE A 104 13.17 1.26 -1.47
N LYS A 105 13.83 0.73 -0.42
CA LYS A 105 13.40 -0.50 0.24
C LYS A 105 11.97 -0.42 0.73
N GLU A 106 11.62 0.67 1.42
CA GLU A 106 10.26 0.89 1.93
C GLU A 106 9.22 0.96 0.79
N ARG A 107 9.58 1.49 -0.39
CA ARG A 107 8.67 1.58 -1.56
C ARG A 107 8.57 0.28 -2.35
N LEU A 108 9.70 -0.37 -2.62
CA LEU A 108 9.77 -1.63 -3.37
C LEU A 108 9.07 -2.79 -2.63
N LEU A 109 9.16 -2.79 -1.29
CA LEU A 109 8.44 -3.77 -0.49
C LEU A 109 6.92 -3.53 -0.51
N ALA A 110 6.49 -2.27 -0.58
CA ALA A 110 5.09 -1.89 -0.66
C ALA A 110 4.50 -2.11 -2.08
N ASP A 111 5.27 -1.81 -3.12
CA ASP A 111 4.85 -1.81 -4.53
C ASP A 111 6.00 -2.32 -5.43
N ASP A 112 5.79 -3.51 -5.99
CA ASP A 112 6.71 -4.18 -6.91
C ASP A 112 6.79 -3.48 -8.27
N LEU A 113 5.73 -2.77 -8.68
CA LEU A 113 5.70 -1.98 -9.91
C LEU A 113 6.34 -0.59 -9.71
N PHE A 114 6.73 -0.20 -8.50
CA PHE A 114 7.24 1.14 -8.21
C PHE A 114 8.42 1.52 -9.12
N LEU A 115 9.44 0.67 -9.23
CA LEU A 115 10.61 0.98 -10.05
C LEU A 115 10.25 1.04 -11.54
N THR A 116 9.36 0.18 -11.99
CA THR A 116 8.86 0.18 -13.37
C THR A 116 8.11 1.47 -13.67
N LYS A 117 7.23 1.93 -12.77
CA LYS A 117 6.53 3.22 -12.89
C LYS A 117 7.54 4.36 -12.96
N LEU A 118 8.54 4.35 -12.07
CA LEU A 118 9.56 5.39 -12.02
C LEU A 118 10.38 5.45 -13.32
N VAL A 119 10.84 4.30 -13.81
CA VAL A 119 11.62 4.21 -15.05
C VAL A 119 10.78 4.63 -16.25
N MET A 120 9.53 4.15 -16.36
CA MET A 120 8.63 4.52 -17.44
C MET A 120 8.35 6.02 -17.48
N GLU A 121 8.10 6.63 -16.32
CA GLU A 121 7.88 8.07 -16.21
C GLU A 121 9.13 8.84 -16.67
N CYS A 122 10.32 8.48 -16.16
CA CYS A 122 11.57 9.12 -16.60
C CYS A 122 11.79 8.98 -18.11
N VAL A 123 11.54 7.79 -18.68
CA VAL A 123 11.67 7.54 -20.11
C VAL A 123 10.73 8.45 -20.91
N VAL A 124 9.44 8.46 -20.59
CA VAL A 124 8.44 9.28 -21.28
C VAL A 124 8.76 10.77 -21.17
N VAL A 125 9.14 11.24 -19.98
CA VAL A 125 9.48 12.65 -19.74
C VAL A 125 10.72 13.07 -20.53
N ILE A 126 11.77 12.24 -20.53
CA ILE A 126 13.00 12.53 -21.28
C ILE A 126 12.70 12.62 -22.77
N PHE A 127 12.05 11.61 -23.35
CA PHE A 127 11.76 11.58 -24.79
C PHE A 127 10.86 12.74 -25.21
N THR A 128 9.82 13.01 -24.43
CA THR A 128 8.85 14.06 -24.76
C THR A 128 9.49 15.45 -24.67
N LYS A 129 10.27 15.72 -23.61
CA LYS A 129 10.97 17.02 -23.49
C LYS A 129 12.09 17.19 -24.51
N ALA A 130 12.86 16.14 -24.77
CA ALA A 130 13.91 16.18 -25.78
C ALA A 130 13.33 16.43 -27.18
N ALA A 131 12.22 15.76 -27.54
CA ALA A 131 11.54 15.98 -28.80
C ALA A 131 11.00 17.41 -28.94
N ALA A 132 10.36 17.95 -27.89
CA ALA A 132 9.82 19.30 -27.90
C ALA A 132 10.91 20.38 -28.06
N GLU A 133 12.05 20.23 -27.38
CA GLU A 133 13.17 21.17 -27.52
C GLU A 133 13.88 21.02 -28.88
N LEU A 134 14.00 19.80 -29.40
CA LEU A 134 14.54 19.56 -30.74
C LEU A 134 13.70 20.26 -31.81
N GLU A 135 12.37 20.14 -31.73
CA GLU A 135 11.46 20.78 -32.69
C GLU A 135 11.43 22.30 -32.55
N ARG A 136 11.55 22.82 -31.32
CA ARG A 136 11.58 24.27 -31.05
C ARG A 136 12.86 24.94 -31.55
N ARG A 137 14.03 24.30 -31.38
CA ARG A 137 15.34 24.94 -31.59
C ARG A 137 16.04 24.53 -32.87
N LYS A 138 15.65 23.42 -33.50
CA LYS A 138 16.13 22.92 -34.80
C LYS A 138 17.66 23.08 -34.96
N GLU A 139 18.11 24.03 -35.77
CA GLU A 139 19.53 24.26 -36.09
C GLU A 139 20.35 24.86 -34.92
N ASN A 140 19.70 25.49 -33.93
CA ASN A 140 20.36 26.02 -32.74
C ASN A 140 20.42 25.02 -31.58
N PHE A 141 19.83 23.82 -31.74
CA PHE A 141 19.78 22.80 -30.69
C PHE A 141 21.17 22.49 -30.12
N SER A 142 22.16 22.28 -30.99
CA SER A 142 23.54 21.99 -30.58
C SER A 142 24.25 23.18 -29.94
N LYS A 143 23.84 24.42 -30.22
CA LYS A 143 24.41 25.64 -29.61
C LYS A 143 23.83 25.92 -28.22
N GLU A 144 22.63 25.39 -27.95
CA GLU A 144 21.89 25.61 -26.69
C GLU A 144 21.70 24.30 -25.91
N MET A 145 22.57 23.31 -26.14
CA MET A 145 22.48 21.98 -25.53
C MET A 145 22.39 22.03 -24.00
N ASP A 146 23.12 22.95 -23.35
CA ASP A 146 23.07 23.12 -21.90
C ASP A 146 21.68 23.52 -21.40
N PHE A 147 20.96 24.35 -22.16
CA PHE A 147 19.57 24.72 -21.85
C PHE A 147 18.62 23.54 -22.04
N VAL A 148 18.81 22.76 -23.10
CA VAL A 148 18.01 21.56 -23.37
C VAL A 148 18.21 20.54 -22.25
N VAL A 149 19.47 20.27 -21.87
CA VAL A 149 19.81 19.38 -20.76
C VAL A 149 19.19 19.89 -19.46
N ALA A 150 19.26 21.19 -19.17
CA ALA A 150 18.63 21.76 -17.97
C ALA A 150 17.11 21.52 -17.94
N ASN A 151 16.42 21.68 -19.07
CA ASN A 151 14.98 21.43 -19.18
C ASN A 151 14.61 19.94 -19.03
N VAL A 152 15.44 19.06 -19.59
CA VAL A 152 15.28 17.60 -19.45
C VAL A 152 15.54 17.19 -17.99
N VAL A 153 16.62 17.65 -17.36
CA VAL A 153 16.93 17.38 -15.94
C VAL A 153 15.82 17.85 -15.03
N THR A 154 15.33 19.08 -15.24
CA THR A 154 14.17 19.59 -14.50
C THR A 154 12.95 18.68 -14.70
N GLY A 155 12.73 18.20 -15.93
CA GLY A 155 11.69 17.21 -16.22
C GLY A 155 11.87 15.91 -15.45
N ILE A 156 13.07 15.34 -15.45
CA ILE A 156 13.38 14.10 -14.74
C ILE A 156 13.10 14.26 -13.25
N VAL A 157 13.56 15.34 -12.63
CA VAL A 157 13.32 15.61 -11.21
C VAL A 157 11.81 15.72 -10.93
N THR A 158 11.08 16.44 -11.77
CA THR A 158 9.61 16.53 -11.64
C THR A 158 8.93 15.17 -11.79
N GLY A 159 9.27 14.39 -12.82
CA GLY A 159 8.71 13.06 -13.04
C GLY A 159 9.03 12.09 -11.90
N PHE A 160 10.27 12.13 -11.40
CA PHE A 160 10.67 11.36 -10.22
C PHE A 160 9.80 11.71 -9.02
N VAL A 161 9.65 13.00 -8.72
CA VAL A 161 8.85 13.51 -7.60
C VAL A 161 7.38 13.09 -7.70
N LEU A 162 6.80 13.16 -8.91
CA LEU A 162 5.41 12.75 -9.17
C LEU A 162 5.16 11.26 -8.93
N VAL A 163 6.17 10.40 -9.11
CA VAL A 163 6.05 8.97 -8.82
C VAL A 163 6.47 8.66 -7.38
N TRP A 164 7.45 9.38 -6.84
CA TRP A 164 8.06 9.10 -5.55
C TRP A 164 7.18 9.43 -4.35
N PHE A 165 6.45 10.55 -4.41
CA PHE A 165 5.58 10.99 -3.32
C PHE A 165 4.32 10.14 -3.14
N PRO A 166 3.55 9.80 -4.18
CA PRO A 166 2.37 8.96 -4.02
C PRO A 166 2.69 7.46 -3.88
N ALA A 167 3.96 7.08 -4.05
CA ALA A 167 4.35 5.68 -3.89
C ALA A 167 4.09 5.22 -2.45
N PRO A 168 3.40 4.07 -2.28
CA PRO A 168 3.15 3.53 -0.95
C PRO A 168 4.48 3.14 -0.29
N THR A 169 4.51 3.18 1.04
CA THR A 169 5.71 2.87 1.82
C THR A 169 5.38 1.95 2.98
N VAL A 170 6.21 0.94 3.23
CA VAL A 170 6.12 0.16 4.47
C VAL A 170 6.87 0.85 5.61
N SER A 171 6.24 0.98 6.78
CA SER A 171 6.87 1.58 7.96
C SER A 171 7.78 0.57 8.68
N LEU A 172 9.03 0.45 8.22
CA LEU A 172 10.04 -0.43 8.84
C LEU A 172 10.60 0.15 10.13
N LYS A 173 10.69 1.48 10.23
CA LYS A 173 11.25 2.16 11.41
C LYS A 173 10.31 2.02 12.61
N PRO A 174 10.83 1.74 13.81
CA PRO A 174 10.01 1.76 15.02
C PRO A 174 9.33 3.13 15.17
N PRO A 175 8.10 3.19 15.72
CA PRO A 175 7.46 4.46 16.05
C PRO A 175 8.44 5.28 16.90
N PRO A 176 8.46 6.61 16.74
CA PRO A 176 9.48 7.42 17.36
C PRO A 176 9.25 7.31 18.87
N ALA A 177 10.34 7.22 19.63
CA ALA A 177 10.25 7.18 21.08
C ALA A 177 9.32 8.32 21.56
N VAL A 178 8.51 8.05 22.58
CA VAL A 178 7.49 8.93 23.18
C VAL A 178 7.94 10.36 23.54
N SER A 179 9.24 10.66 23.39
CA SER A 179 9.90 11.97 23.46
C SER A 179 10.16 12.61 22.07
N ALA A 180 9.35 12.34 21.06
CA ALA A 180 9.41 13.05 19.80
C ALA A 180 8.70 14.41 19.95
N GLY A 181 9.37 15.52 19.60
CA GLY A 181 8.84 16.88 19.74
C GLY A 181 7.48 17.07 19.03
N ALA A 182 6.77 18.16 19.33
CA ALA A 182 5.42 18.43 18.83
C ALA A 182 5.26 18.24 17.31
N ILE A 183 6.31 18.52 16.54
CA ILE A 183 6.38 18.34 15.09
C ILE A 183 6.39 16.85 14.71
N ALA A 184 7.15 16.01 15.42
CA ALA A 184 7.19 14.56 15.16
C ALA A 184 5.88 13.86 15.57
N LYS A 185 5.18 14.34 16.62
CA LYS A 185 3.81 13.89 16.94
C LYS A 185 2.78 14.32 15.89
N PHE A 186 2.95 15.50 15.30
CA PHE A 186 2.09 15.97 14.22
C PHE A 186 2.22 15.11 12.96
N PHE A 187 3.46 14.79 12.53
CA PHE A 187 3.67 13.92 11.36
C PHE A 187 3.31 12.45 11.61
N TYR A 188 3.38 11.95 12.85
CA TYR A 188 2.93 10.60 13.19
C TYR A 188 1.41 10.47 13.39
N GLY A 189 0.72 11.57 13.68
CA GLY A 189 -0.74 11.60 13.83
C GLY A 189 -1.50 11.74 12.50
N CYS A 190 -0.79 11.93 11.38
CA CYS A 190 -1.41 11.96 10.07
C CYS A 190 -1.79 10.54 9.65
N PRO A 191 -3.07 10.24 9.38
CA PRO A 191 -3.47 8.93 8.88
C PRO A 191 -2.72 8.62 7.58
N GLU A 192 -2.28 7.37 7.43
CA GLU A 192 -1.46 6.88 6.31
C GLU A 192 -2.10 7.11 4.91
N ASN A 193 -3.37 7.53 4.87
CA ASN A 193 -4.16 7.84 3.68
C ASN A 193 -4.30 9.35 3.37
N ALA A 194 -3.65 10.25 4.12
CA ALA A 194 -3.81 11.71 3.94
C ALA A 194 -3.15 12.27 2.65
N PHE A 195 -2.34 11.45 1.96
CA PHE A 195 -1.73 11.78 0.66
C PHE A 195 -1.77 10.57 -0.29
N GLN A 196 -2.93 9.94 -0.40
CA GLN A 196 -3.22 9.01 -1.50
C GLN A 196 -3.80 9.77 -2.70
#